data_AF-A0A919CZB1-F1
#
_entry.id   AF-A0A919CZB1-F1
#
_cell.length_a   1.000
_cell.length_b   1.000
_cell.length_c   1.000
_cell.angle_alpha   90.00
_cell.angle_beta   90.00
_cell.angle_gamma   90.00
#
_symmetry.space_group_name_H-M   'P 1'
#
loop_
_entity.id
_entity.type
_entity.pdbx_description
1 polymer ?
#
loop_
_entity_poly.entity_id
_entity_poly.type
_entity_poly.pdbx_seq_one_letter_code
_entity_poly.pdbx_strand_id
1 'polypeptide(L)'
;MTHRGEPEFHDRTADRLLSQYGGDLAARLDDALDVEAGLREALLQVRHDAAVDRLGWVLDVEAGLRAVLPPLPPSSHTSTRSARRGDDNRFAWPVGASDRLSLRTNPHVATAYRALTRDIVVDGEYLTGDDARDLDLDLVRALAHDLDHAFTLGVDAERDRGGDFRRGLERVRSLNLALRLDLERGTGRNHNGNRDHPHAIARDLDRVRAMIRVLDRIRARSRRQGASLGLLLDRAHSRARDLELALGRAGSDRVLTSTIVNIRVHEVARAIGMVLDRVAPALDLDSVHAFINDFTTADLRAVDLDGLDLAGVRWSETGTRWPAAVDVEELKSRSEETPPCSGIWVVRSGTATVRGLPVDMGS
;
A
#
# COMPACT_ATOMS: atom_id res chain seq x y z
N MET A 1 -23.24 -28.49 -72.58
CA MET A 1 -22.20 -28.89 -71.61
C MET A 1 -22.58 -28.31 -70.27
N THR A 2 -23.20 -29.14 -69.45
CA THR A 2 -23.80 -28.84 -68.15
C THR A 2 -22.89 -29.42 -67.06
N HIS A 3 -22.17 -28.57 -66.34
CA HIS A 3 -21.55 -28.95 -65.06
C HIS A 3 -22.36 -28.32 -63.93
N ARG A 4 -23.16 -29.17 -63.28
CA ARG A 4 -24.02 -28.87 -62.14
C ARG A 4 -23.60 -29.82 -61.02
N GLY A 5 -23.48 -29.26 -59.81
CA GLY A 5 -23.48 -30.01 -58.56
C GLY A 5 -22.10 -30.26 -57.99
N GLU A 6 -21.71 -29.45 -57.01
CA GLU A 6 -21.30 -29.88 -55.67
C GLU A 6 -20.80 -28.69 -54.85
N PRO A 7 -21.67 -28.10 -53.98
CA PRO A 7 -21.17 -27.47 -52.76
C PRO A 7 -21.93 -27.85 -51.47
N GLU A 8 -22.95 -28.74 -51.51
CA GLU A 8 -23.83 -29.00 -50.35
C GLU A 8 -23.24 -29.87 -49.23
N PHE A 9 -22.08 -30.53 -49.43
CA PHE A 9 -21.54 -31.46 -48.43
C PHE A 9 -20.74 -30.79 -47.30
N HIS A 10 -20.20 -29.60 -47.51
CA HIS A 10 -19.39 -28.92 -46.47
C HIS A 10 -20.25 -28.22 -45.41
N ASP A 11 -21.45 -27.77 -45.78
CA ASP A 11 -22.34 -27.02 -44.88
C ASP A 11 -22.89 -27.90 -43.74
N ARG A 12 -23.33 -29.13 -44.08
CA ARG A 12 -23.88 -30.08 -43.09
C ARG A 12 -22.86 -30.58 -42.06
N THR A 13 -21.57 -30.47 -42.36
CA THR A 13 -20.52 -30.90 -41.44
C THR A 13 -20.22 -29.82 -40.41
N ALA A 14 -20.26 -28.55 -40.83
CA ALA A 14 -20.13 -27.40 -39.94
C ALA A 14 -21.32 -27.32 -38.97
N ASP A 15 -22.55 -27.53 -39.45
CA ASP A 15 -23.75 -27.50 -38.61
C ASP A 15 -23.76 -28.58 -37.52
N ARG A 16 -23.26 -29.78 -37.84
CA ARG A 16 -23.13 -30.87 -36.85
C ARG A 16 -22.09 -30.55 -35.78
N LEU A 17 -20.94 -29.99 -36.18
CA LEU A 17 -19.89 -29.57 -35.25
C LEU A 17 -20.39 -28.46 -34.32
N LEU A 18 -21.07 -27.45 -34.86
CA LEU A 18 -21.64 -26.36 -34.06
C LEU A 18 -22.73 -26.87 -33.10
N SER A 19 -23.59 -27.79 -33.55
CA SER A 19 -24.60 -28.40 -32.70
C SER A 19 -23.99 -29.22 -31.56
N GLN A 20 -22.88 -29.92 -31.84
CA GLN A 20 -22.16 -30.70 -30.85
C GLN A 20 -21.46 -29.81 -29.81
N TYR A 21 -20.78 -28.75 -30.25
CA TYR A 21 -20.17 -27.78 -29.34
C TYR A 21 -21.23 -27.04 -28.50
N GLY A 22 -22.40 -26.74 -29.07
CA GLY A 22 -23.52 -26.16 -28.34
C GLY A 22 -24.05 -27.08 -27.24
N GLY A 23 -24.19 -28.38 -27.53
CA GLY A 23 -24.62 -29.37 -26.55
C GLY A 23 -23.62 -29.56 -25.41
N ASP A 24 -22.32 -29.68 -25.73
CA ASP A 24 -21.26 -29.86 -24.72
C ASP A 24 -21.10 -28.62 -23.83
N LEU A 25 -21.24 -27.42 -24.39
CA LEU A 25 -21.18 -26.18 -23.62
C LEU A 25 -22.40 -26.04 -22.69
N ALA A 26 -23.60 -26.37 -23.19
CA ALA A 26 -24.82 -26.33 -22.38
C ALA A 26 -24.75 -27.31 -21.21
N ALA A 27 -24.30 -28.55 -21.44
CA ALA A 27 -24.13 -29.55 -20.38
C ALA A 27 -23.09 -29.12 -19.33
N ARG A 28 -21.98 -28.52 -19.77
CA ARG A 28 -20.95 -27.99 -18.84
C ARG A 28 -21.42 -26.78 -18.05
N LEU A 29 -22.24 -25.91 -18.65
CA LEU A 29 -22.86 -24.79 -17.95
C LEU A 29 -23.90 -25.28 -16.94
N ASP A 30 -24.67 -26.32 -17.26
CA ASP A 30 -25.64 -26.93 -16.34
C ASP A 30 -24.94 -27.61 -15.15
N ASP A 31 -23.82 -28.31 -15.38
CA ASP A 31 -22.99 -28.89 -14.31
C ASP A 31 -22.27 -27.83 -13.47
N ALA A 32 -21.81 -26.73 -14.08
CA ALA A 32 -21.07 -25.68 -13.38
C ALA A 32 -21.98 -24.68 -12.66
N LEU A 33 -23.18 -24.46 -13.19
CA LEU A 33 -24.22 -23.63 -12.61
C LEU A 33 -25.29 -24.56 -12.07
N ASP A 34 -25.02 -25.19 -10.92
CA ASP A 34 -26.08 -25.82 -10.13
C ASP A 34 -27.00 -24.71 -9.58
N VAL A 35 -27.89 -24.22 -10.45
CA VAL A 35 -28.83 -23.14 -10.16
C VAL A 35 -29.73 -23.54 -8.99
N GLU A 36 -30.00 -24.84 -8.81
CA GLU A 36 -30.75 -25.31 -7.66
C GLU A 36 -29.97 -25.20 -6.35
N ALA A 37 -28.68 -25.51 -6.34
CA ALA A 37 -27.82 -25.29 -5.18
C ALA A 37 -27.70 -23.79 -4.85
N GLY A 38 -27.47 -22.95 -5.86
CA GLY A 38 -27.42 -21.49 -5.69
C GLY A 38 -28.73 -20.91 -5.16
N LEU A 39 -29.88 -21.41 -5.66
CA LEU A 39 -31.20 -20.94 -5.20
C LEU A 39 -31.55 -21.47 -3.81
N ARG A 40 -31.10 -22.68 -3.44
CA ARG A 40 -31.21 -23.19 -2.06
C ARG A 40 -30.39 -22.35 -1.09
N GLU A 41 -29.18 -21.96 -1.47
CA GLU A 41 -28.31 -21.11 -0.65
C GLU A 41 -28.92 -19.71 -0.44
N ALA A 42 -29.42 -19.09 -1.51
CA ALA A 42 -30.14 -17.81 -1.42
C ALA A 42 -31.38 -17.88 -0.52
N LEU A 43 -32.17 -18.96 -0.60
CA LEU A 43 -33.32 -19.17 0.28
C LEU A 43 -32.92 -19.42 1.74
N LEU A 44 -31.76 -20.03 1.98
CA LEU A 44 -31.24 -20.27 3.31
C LEU A 44 -30.83 -18.94 3.97
N GLN A 45 -30.21 -18.04 3.20
CA GLN A 45 -29.87 -16.70 3.66
C GLN A 45 -31.11 -15.88 4.05
N VAL A 46 -32.13 -15.85 3.19
CA VAL A 46 -33.40 -15.15 3.48
C VAL A 46 -34.07 -15.68 4.76
N ARG A 47 -33.98 -16.99 5.02
CA ARG A 47 -34.51 -17.60 6.25
C ARG A 47 -33.67 -17.26 7.47
N HIS A 48 -32.35 -17.16 7.32
CA HIS A 48 -31.45 -16.78 8.39
C HIS A 48 -31.71 -15.32 8.83
N ASP A 49 -31.79 -14.39 7.90
CA ASP A 49 -32.02 -12.97 8.21
C ASP A 49 -33.37 -12.76 8.89
N ALA A 50 -34.42 -13.41 8.37
CA ALA A 50 -35.73 -13.41 9.01
C ALA A 50 -35.72 -14.04 10.43
N ALA A 51 -34.81 -14.97 10.72
CA ALA A 51 -34.65 -15.55 12.05
C ALA A 51 -33.89 -14.59 12.99
N VAL A 52 -32.84 -13.92 12.50
CA VAL A 52 -32.08 -12.91 13.24
C VAL A 52 -32.96 -11.73 13.62
N ASP A 53 -33.78 -11.24 12.70
CA ASP A 53 -34.72 -10.13 12.96
C ASP A 53 -35.75 -10.51 14.04
N ARG A 54 -36.29 -11.74 13.99
CA ARG A 54 -37.19 -12.25 15.05
C ARG A 54 -36.48 -12.38 16.38
N LEU A 55 -35.23 -12.83 16.39
CA LEU A 55 -34.40 -12.91 17.60
C LEU A 55 -34.13 -11.53 18.19
N GLY A 56 -33.86 -10.52 17.35
CA GLY A 56 -33.72 -9.12 17.79
C GLY A 56 -35.01 -8.57 18.39
N TRP A 57 -36.18 -9.01 17.91
CA TRP A 57 -37.46 -8.59 18.47
C TRP A 57 -37.82 -9.29 19.78
N VAL A 58 -37.43 -10.56 19.95
CA VAL A 58 -37.69 -11.34 21.18
C VAL A 58 -36.67 -11.02 22.27
N LEU A 59 -35.41 -10.76 21.90
CA LEU A 59 -34.34 -10.41 22.81
C LEU A 59 -34.19 -8.89 22.85
N ASP A 60 -34.93 -8.25 23.74
CA ASP A 60 -34.62 -6.88 24.15
C ASP A 60 -33.33 -6.91 24.98
N VAL A 61 -32.19 -6.88 24.29
CA VAL A 61 -30.86 -6.95 24.89
C VAL A 61 -30.65 -5.80 25.86
N GLU A 62 -31.25 -4.63 25.62
CA GLU A 62 -31.18 -3.49 26.54
C GLU A 62 -32.00 -3.69 27.81
N ALA A 63 -33.21 -4.24 27.72
CA ALA A 63 -34.01 -4.60 28.88
C ALA A 63 -33.36 -5.74 29.68
N GLY A 64 -32.79 -6.73 29.00
CA GLY A 64 -32.00 -7.79 29.60
C GLY A 64 -30.78 -7.23 30.35
N LEU A 65 -30.03 -6.31 29.74
CA LEU A 65 -28.89 -5.66 30.40
C LEU A 65 -29.31 -4.79 31.59
N ARG A 66 -30.42 -4.04 31.48
CA ARG A 66 -30.98 -3.26 32.59
C ARG A 66 -31.43 -4.14 33.76
N ALA A 67 -31.90 -5.35 33.49
CA ALA A 67 -32.33 -6.28 34.54
C ALA A 67 -31.14 -6.90 35.30
N VAL A 68 -29.99 -7.04 34.64
CA VAL A 68 -28.78 -7.64 35.24
C VAL A 68 -27.91 -6.58 35.94
N LEU A 69 -27.88 -5.35 35.45
CA LEU A 69 -27.10 -4.29 36.07
C LEU A 69 -27.81 -3.74 37.31
N PRO A 70 -27.16 -3.70 38.48
CA PRO A 70 -27.75 -3.12 39.68
C PRO A 70 -28.07 -1.64 39.45
N PRO A 71 -29.21 -1.14 39.96
CA PRO A 71 -29.62 0.25 39.76
C PRO A 71 -28.53 1.18 40.28
N LEU A 72 -28.02 2.01 39.38
CA LEU A 72 -26.92 2.92 39.66
C LEU A 72 -27.38 3.90 40.77
N PRO A 73 -26.66 3.98 41.91
CA PRO A 73 -27.05 4.90 42.98
C PRO A 73 -27.04 6.35 42.45
N PRO A 74 -27.98 7.20 42.91
CA PRO A 74 -28.10 8.59 42.46
C PRO A 74 -26.77 9.32 42.74
N SER A 75 -26.10 9.68 41.66
CA SER A 75 -24.78 10.31 41.71
C SER A 75 -24.92 11.70 42.32
N SER A 76 -24.46 11.84 43.56
CA SER A 76 -24.36 13.14 44.22
C SER A 76 -23.32 13.98 43.50
N HIS A 77 -23.79 15.03 42.82
CA HIS A 77 -22.98 16.00 42.11
C HIS A 77 -22.05 16.78 43.07
N THR A 78 -20.86 16.24 43.34
CA THR A 78 -19.74 17.02 43.85
C THR A 78 -18.90 17.45 42.66
N SER A 79 -19.12 18.70 42.24
CA SER A 79 -18.27 19.43 41.30
C SER A 79 -16.84 19.54 41.86
N THR A 80 -16.04 18.51 41.62
CA THR A 80 -14.58 18.59 41.75
C THR A 80 -14.03 18.61 40.35
N ARG A 81 -13.78 19.84 39.89
CA ARG A 81 -13.11 20.23 38.66
C ARG A 81 -11.67 19.71 38.67
N SER A 82 -11.53 18.39 38.52
CA SER A 82 -10.25 17.72 38.30
C SER A 82 -10.02 17.66 36.80
N ALA A 83 -9.01 18.39 36.36
CA ALA A 83 -8.45 18.40 35.02
C ALA A 83 -7.83 17.04 34.67
N ARG A 84 -8.64 15.98 34.59
CA ARG A 84 -8.32 14.79 33.80
C ARG A 84 -8.55 15.13 32.34
N ARG A 85 -7.68 16.01 31.83
CA ARG A 85 -7.34 16.03 30.41
C ARG A 85 -6.73 14.66 30.17
N GLY A 86 -7.54 13.74 29.65
CA GLY A 86 -7.08 12.44 29.18
C GLY A 86 -6.07 12.71 28.09
N ASP A 87 -4.81 12.80 28.50
CA ASP A 87 -3.63 12.76 27.64
C ASP A 87 -3.48 11.30 27.19
N ASP A 88 -4.54 10.81 26.54
CA ASP A 88 -4.59 9.53 25.83
C ASP A 88 -3.83 9.77 24.51
N ASN A 89 -2.56 10.17 24.66
CA ASN A 89 -1.58 10.33 23.60
C ASN A 89 -1.20 8.91 23.16
N ARG A 90 -2.20 8.14 22.70
CA ARG A 90 -2.10 6.74 22.25
C ARG A 90 -1.08 6.60 21.12
N PHE A 91 -0.72 7.71 20.47
CA PHE A 91 0.35 7.79 19.52
C PHE A 91 1.60 8.35 20.21
N ALA A 92 2.33 7.50 20.94
CA ALA A 92 3.66 7.81 21.46
C ALA A 92 4.71 8.07 20.36
N TRP A 93 4.28 8.28 19.10
CA TRP A 93 5.13 8.61 17.98
C TRP A 93 5.17 10.13 17.79
N PRO A 94 6.28 10.81 18.16
CA PRO A 94 6.41 12.25 17.98
C PRO A 94 6.63 12.57 16.50
N VAL A 95 5.55 12.51 15.72
CA VAL A 95 5.51 12.93 14.32
C VAL A 95 4.77 14.26 14.27
N GLY A 96 5.46 15.31 13.82
CA GLY A 96 4.89 16.65 13.74
C GLY A 96 3.70 16.69 12.77
N ALA A 97 2.83 17.69 12.93
CA ALA A 97 1.71 17.88 12.00
C ALA A 97 2.19 18.07 10.54
N SER A 98 3.32 18.77 10.34
CA SER A 98 3.96 18.94 9.03
C SER A 98 4.38 17.61 8.39
N ASP A 99 4.98 16.70 9.19
CA ASP A 99 5.40 15.39 8.70
C ASP A 99 4.18 14.53 8.33
N ARG A 100 3.12 14.56 9.16
CA ARG A 100 1.86 13.86 8.87
C ARG A 100 1.19 14.37 7.60
N LEU A 101 1.24 15.67 7.37
CA LEU A 101 0.71 16.29 6.15
C LEU A 101 1.57 15.92 4.93
N SER A 102 2.88 15.89 5.07
CA SER A 102 3.81 15.42 4.03
C SER A 102 3.62 13.94 3.70
N LEU A 103 3.34 13.11 4.71
CA LEU A 103 3.00 11.69 4.55
C LEU A 103 1.72 11.52 3.75
N ARG A 104 0.67 12.30 4.07
CA ARG A 104 -0.60 12.27 3.34
C ARG A 104 -0.43 12.58 1.85
N THR A 105 0.46 13.52 1.51
CA THR A 105 0.75 13.88 0.10
C THR A 105 1.74 12.93 -0.57
N ASN A 106 2.44 12.08 0.19
CA ASN A 106 3.40 11.16 -0.38
C ASN A 106 2.69 10.13 -1.26
N PRO A 107 3.09 9.94 -2.53
CA PRO A 107 2.41 9.02 -3.44
C PRO A 107 2.26 7.59 -2.92
N HIS A 108 3.26 7.08 -2.20
CA HIS A 108 3.24 5.71 -1.67
C HIS A 108 2.24 5.55 -0.52
N VAL A 109 2.24 6.49 0.43
CA VAL A 109 1.31 6.48 1.57
C VAL A 109 -0.11 6.75 1.07
N ALA A 110 -0.30 7.72 0.19
CA ALA A 110 -1.59 8.05 -0.40
C ALA A 110 -2.20 6.89 -1.20
N THR A 111 -1.37 6.12 -1.92
CA THR A 111 -1.83 4.95 -2.67
C THR A 111 -2.23 3.82 -1.73
N ALA A 112 -1.39 3.51 -0.72
CA ALA A 112 -1.68 2.49 0.27
C ALA A 112 -2.95 2.84 1.09
N TYR A 113 -3.09 4.11 1.50
CA TYR A 113 -4.23 4.56 2.28
C TYR A 113 -5.54 4.60 1.47
N ARG A 114 -5.48 4.91 0.17
CA ARG A 114 -6.65 4.80 -0.73
C ARG A 114 -7.10 3.35 -0.91
N ALA A 115 -6.15 2.40 -1.02
CA ALA A 115 -6.48 0.98 -1.05
C ALA A 115 -7.14 0.53 0.26
N LEU A 116 -6.58 0.92 1.42
CA LEU A 116 -7.19 0.68 2.72
C LEU A 116 -8.62 1.23 2.81
N THR A 117 -8.83 2.49 2.41
CA THR A 117 -10.15 3.14 2.50
C THR A 117 -11.18 2.46 1.60
N ARG A 118 -10.78 2.04 0.40
CA ARG A 118 -11.65 1.28 -0.51
C ARG A 118 -12.11 -0.02 0.14
N ASP A 119 -11.18 -0.79 0.70
CA ASP A 119 -11.45 -2.11 1.28
C ASP A 119 -12.30 -2.02 2.57
N ILE A 120 -12.29 -0.88 3.29
CA ILE A 120 -13.15 -0.64 4.46
C ILE A 120 -14.59 -0.32 4.08
N VAL A 121 -14.80 0.51 3.04
CA VAL A 121 -16.15 0.86 2.59
C VAL A 121 -16.92 -0.41 2.19
N VAL A 122 -16.20 -1.35 1.60
CA VAL A 122 -16.69 -2.66 1.20
C VAL A 122 -17.07 -3.57 2.39
N ASP A 123 -16.52 -3.37 3.60
CA ASP A 123 -16.91 -4.11 4.82
C ASP A 123 -18.25 -3.59 5.42
N GLY A 124 -18.64 -2.37 5.08
CA GLY A 124 -19.84 -1.71 5.62
C GLY A 124 -21.14 -2.00 4.85
N GLU A 125 -21.04 -2.25 3.55
CA GLU A 125 -22.15 -2.75 2.73
C GLU A 125 -21.95 -4.25 2.53
N TYR A 126 -22.95 -5.07 2.85
CA TYR A 126 -22.88 -6.51 2.69
C TYR A 126 -22.36 -6.86 1.30
N LEU A 127 -21.11 -7.34 1.24
CA LEU A 127 -20.46 -7.84 0.05
C LEU A 127 -21.43 -8.78 -0.67
N THR A 128 -21.89 -8.38 -1.86
CA THR A 128 -22.53 -9.37 -2.73
C THR A 128 -21.43 -10.32 -3.21
N GLY A 129 -21.77 -11.57 -3.54
CA GLY A 129 -20.77 -12.56 -3.95
C GLY A 129 -19.90 -12.14 -5.15
N ASP A 130 -20.35 -11.16 -5.94
CA ASP A 130 -19.58 -10.55 -7.02
C ASP A 130 -18.55 -9.53 -6.52
N ASP A 131 -18.86 -8.74 -5.48
CA ASP A 131 -17.92 -7.78 -4.87
C ASP A 131 -16.74 -8.50 -4.19
N ALA A 132 -16.99 -9.66 -3.58
CA ALA A 132 -15.95 -10.48 -2.97
C ALA A 132 -14.98 -11.04 -4.03
N ARG A 133 -15.47 -11.37 -5.22
CA ARG A 133 -14.64 -11.79 -6.35
C ARG A 133 -13.83 -10.65 -6.94
N ASP A 134 -14.42 -9.45 -7.06
CA ASP A 134 -13.71 -8.28 -7.54
C ASP A 134 -12.61 -7.84 -6.56
N LEU A 135 -12.87 -7.96 -5.25
CA LEU A 135 -11.86 -7.74 -4.21
C LEU A 135 -10.72 -8.75 -4.29
N ASP A 136 -11.02 -10.04 -4.48
CA ASP A 136 -10.02 -11.09 -4.65
C ASP A 136 -9.16 -10.86 -5.90
N LEU A 137 -9.78 -10.45 -7.02
CA LEU A 137 -9.07 -10.08 -8.25
C LEU A 137 -8.19 -8.85 -8.09
N ASP A 138 -8.66 -7.80 -7.42
CA ASP A 138 -7.87 -6.60 -7.16
C ASP A 138 -6.70 -6.88 -6.21
N LEU A 139 -6.89 -7.80 -5.26
CA LEU A 139 -5.85 -8.23 -4.35
C LEU A 139 -4.80 -9.09 -5.05
N VAL A 140 -5.22 -10.02 -5.92
CA VAL A 140 -4.33 -10.78 -6.81
C VAL A 140 -3.58 -9.84 -7.76
N ARG A 141 -4.25 -8.82 -8.31
CA ARG A 141 -3.61 -7.79 -9.14
C ARG A 141 -2.60 -6.96 -8.36
N ALA A 142 -2.92 -6.57 -7.12
CA ALA A 142 -1.99 -5.84 -6.26
C ALA A 142 -0.78 -6.70 -5.90
N LEU A 143 -0.98 -7.98 -5.59
CA LEU A 143 0.10 -8.94 -5.36
C LEU A 143 0.95 -9.14 -6.61
N ALA A 144 0.33 -9.30 -7.78
CA ALA A 144 1.01 -9.43 -9.06
C ALA A 144 1.79 -8.16 -9.40
N HIS A 145 1.24 -6.98 -9.13
CA HIS A 145 1.92 -5.70 -9.33
C HIS A 145 3.10 -5.53 -8.37
N ASP A 146 2.95 -5.89 -7.10
CA ASP A 146 4.06 -5.88 -6.13
C ASP A 146 5.18 -6.85 -6.53
N LEU A 147 4.81 -8.04 -7.01
CA LEU A 147 5.75 -9.03 -7.54
C LEU A 147 6.42 -8.51 -8.81
N ASP A 148 5.67 -7.99 -9.78
CA ASP A 148 6.18 -7.44 -11.03
C ASP A 148 7.09 -6.23 -10.78
N HIS A 149 6.73 -5.37 -9.83
CA HIS A 149 7.56 -4.25 -9.40
C HIS A 149 8.83 -4.73 -8.69
N ALA A 150 8.75 -5.75 -7.83
CA ALA A 150 9.92 -6.37 -7.21
C ALA A 150 10.83 -7.04 -8.24
N PHE A 151 10.24 -7.69 -9.26
CA PHE A 151 10.96 -8.27 -10.39
C PHE A 151 11.60 -7.19 -11.26
N THR A 152 10.90 -6.11 -11.56
CA THR A 152 11.41 -4.97 -12.36
C THR A 152 12.55 -4.27 -11.64
N LEU A 153 12.39 -3.94 -10.36
CA LEU A 153 13.48 -3.42 -9.54
C LEU A 153 14.66 -4.41 -9.46
N GLY A 154 14.38 -5.70 -9.43
CA GLY A 154 15.39 -6.74 -9.49
C GLY A 154 16.15 -6.76 -10.81
N VAL A 155 15.43 -6.75 -11.94
CA VAL A 155 15.98 -6.77 -13.30
C VAL A 155 16.77 -5.49 -13.59
N ASP A 156 16.27 -4.33 -13.19
CA ASP A 156 16.99 -3.06 -13.32
C ASP A 156 18.22 -3.04 -12.42
N ALA A 157 18.14 -3.57 -11.20
CA ALA A 157 19.31 -3.72 -10.33
C ALA A 157 20.32 -4.75 -10.86
N GLU A 158 19.90 -5.81 -11.56
CA GLU A 158 20.76 -6.76 -12.27
C GLU A 158 21.39 -6.15 -13.52
N ARG A 159 20.64 -5.34 -14.27
CA ARG A 159 21.10 -4.63 -15.46
C ARG A 159 22.13 -3.56 -15.09
N ASP A 160 21.86 -2.80 -14.03
CA ASP A 160 22.81 -1.87 -13.41
C ASP A 160 24.03 -2.60 -12.85
N ARG A 161 23.86 -3.77 -12.22
CA ARG A 161 24.98 -4.64 -11.83
C ARG A 161 25.82 -5.05 -13.02
N GLY A 162 25.20 -5.45 -14.12
CA GLY A 162 25.89 -5.80 -15.36
C GLY A 162 26.65 -4.63 -15.97
N GLY A 163 26.09 -3.42 -15.89
CA GLY A 163 26.73 -2.19 -16.34
C GLY A 163 27.92 -1.78 -15.46
N ASP A 164 27.74 -1.76 -14.14
CA ASP A 164 28.79 -1.42 -13.18
C ASP A 164 29.92 -2.45 -13.14
N PHE A 165 29.58 -3.74 -13.27
CA PHE A 165 30.56 -4.81 -13.37
C PHE A 165 31.36 -4.72 -14.66
N ARG A 166 30.71 -4.42 -15.79
CA ARG A 166 31.38 -4.19 -17.08
C ARG A 166 32.31 -2.98 -17.04
N ARG A 167 31.84 -1.84 -16.49
CA ARG A 167 32.67 -0.64 -16.27
C ARG A 167 33.83 -0.93 -15.32
N GLY A 168 33.60 -1.71 -14.28
CA GLY A 168 34.63 -2.20 -13.36
C GLY A 168 35.68 -3.05 -14.06
N LEU A 169 35.25 -4.01 -14.89
CA LEU A 169 36.14 -4.87 -15.68
C LEU A 169 36.93 -4.08 -16.74
N GLU A 170 36.30 -3.12 -17.42
CA GLU A 170 36.98 -2.23 -18.36
C GLU A 170 38.05 -1.39 -17.64
N ARG A 171 37.74 -0.89 -16.44
CA ARG A 171 38.71 -0.17 -15.61
C ARG A 171 39.87 -1.07 -15.17
N VAL A 172 39.59 -2.31 -14.74
CA VAL A 172 40.61 -3.32 -14.40
C VAL A 172 41.48 -3.66 -15.62
N ARG A 173 40.87 -3.85 -16.80
CA ARG A 173 41.60 -4.10 -18.06
C ARG A 173 42.49 -2.93 -18.45
N SER A 174 41.98 -1.69 -18.34
CA SER A 174 42.76 -0.47 -18.63
C SER A 174 43.97 -0.31 -17.69
N LEU A 175 43.79 -0.62 -16.41
CA LEU A 175 44.86 -0.60 -15.41
C LEU A 175 45.89 -1.70 -15.66
N ASN A 176 45.45 -2.91 -16.01
CA ASN A 176 46.34 -4.02 -16.35
C ASN A 176 47.15 -3.74 -17.63
N LEU A 177 46.52 -3.16 -18.65
CA LEU A 177 47.21 -2.71 -19.86
C LEU A 177 48.25 -1.62 -19.54
N ALA A 178 47.90 -0.64 -18.72
CA ALA A 178 48.84 0.40 -18.29
C ALA A 178 50.03 -0.19 -17.51
N LEU A 179 49.77 -1.14 -16.60
CA LEU A 179 50.79 -1.86 -15.84
C LEU A 179 51.72 -2.65 -16.77
N ARG A 180 51.17 -3.37 -17.74
CA ARG A 180 51.93 -4.13 -18.74
C ARG A 180 52.83 -3.23 -19.59
N LEU A 181 52.30 -2.11 -20.08
CA LEU A 181 53.08 -1.13 -20.84
C LEU A 181 54.19 -0.48 -20.00
N ASP A 182 53.94 -0.23 -18.72
CA ASP A 182 54.95 0.31 -17.80
C ASP A 182 56.05 -0.74 -17.51
N LEU A 183 55.70 -2.01 -17.35
CA LEU A 183 56.66 -3.11 -17.21
C LEU A 183 57.51 -3.31 -18.48
N GLU A 184 56.89 -3.29 -19.66
CA GLU A 184 57.58 -3.41 -20.96
C GLU A 184 58.53 -2.21 -21.21
N ARG A 185 58.17 -1.00 -20.75
CA ARG A 185 59.06 0.17 -20.80
C ARG A 185 60.20 0.11 -19.77
N GLY A 186 59.95 -0.49 -18.60
CA GLY A 186 60.94 -0.66 -17.54
C GLY A 186 62.03 -1.67 -17.90
N THR A 187 61.67 -2.77 -18.58
CA THR A 187 62.63 -3.79 -19.02
C THR A 187 63.56 -3.30 -20.13
N GLY A 188 63.08 -2.43 -21.03
CA GLY A 188 63.88 -1.87 -22.12
C GLY A 188 64.90 -0.79 -21.73
N ARG A 189 64.78 -0.18 -20.53
CA ARG A 189 65.68 0.90 -20.06
C ARG A 189 66.70 0.45 -19.00
N ASN A 190 66.71 -0.82 -18.63
CA ASN A 190 67.37 -1.30 -17.42
C ASN A 190 68.88 -1.58 -17.55
N HIS A 191 69.58 -0.94 -18.49
CA HIS A 191 71.05 -1.04 -18.56
C HIS A 191 71.80 0.16 -17.97
N ASN A 192 71.10 1.19 -17.44
CA ASN A 192 71.74 2.30 -16.75
C ASN A 192 71.03 2.64 -15.41
N GLY A 193 71.53 2.09 -14.30
CA GLY A 193 71.55 2.79 -13.00
C GLY A 193 70.27 2.86 -12.14
N ASN A 194 69.62 1.73 -11.87
CA ASN A 194 68.96 1.25 -10.63
C ASN A 194 68.40 2.18 -9.50
N ARG A 195 68.19 3.49 -9.65
CA ARG A 195 67.62 4.36 -8.59
C ARG A 195 66.10 4.52 -8.62
N ASP A 196 65.46 4.32 -9.76
CA ASP A 196 64.01 4.57 -9.91
C ASP A 196 63.12 3.31 -9.71
N HIS A 197 63.73 2.13 -9.59
CA HIS A 197 63.03 0.85 -9.48
C HIS A 197 62.10 0.73 -8.24
N PRO A 198 62.48 1.21 -7.04
CA PRO A 198 61.60 1.15 -5.87
C PRO A 198 60.35 2.01 -6.01
N HIS A 199 60.45 3.15 -6.73
CA HIS A 199 59.32 4.06 -6.96
C HIS A 199 58.32 3.48 -7.98
N ALA A 200 58.81 2.72 -8.96
CA ALA A 200 57.96 1.99 -9.89
C ALA A 200 57.15 0.90 -9.17
N ILE A 201 57.81 0.10 -8.32
CA ILE A 201 57.15 -0.95 -7.52
C ILE A 201 56.12 -0.35 -6.55
N ALA A 202 56.44 0.75 -5.88
CA ALA A 202 55.50 1.43 -4.99
C ALA A 202 54.25 1.92 -5.73
N ARG A 203 54.42 2.52 -6.91
CA ARG A 203 53.32 2.99 -7.76
C ARG A 203 52.43 1.83 -8.22
N ASP A 204 53.01 0.69 -8.57
CA ASP A 204 52.26 -0.48 -9.01
C ASP A 204 51.50 -1.15 -7.86
N LEU A 205 52.09 -1.20 -6.65
CA LEU A 205 51.39 -1.65 -5.45
C LEU A 205 50.19 -0.75 -5.10
N ASP A 206 50.33 0.56 -5.24
CA ASP A 206 49.22 1.49 -5.00
C ASP A 206 48.10 1.34 -6.04
N ARG A 207 48.43 1.04 -7.30
CA ARG A 207 47.44 0.69 -8.33
C ARG A 207 46.70 -0.60 -7.99
N VAL A 208 47.39 -1.64 -7.54
CA VAL A 208 46.77 -2.91 -7.10
C VAL A 208 45.85 -2.67 -5.91
N ARG A 209 46.28 -1.90 -4.91
CA ARG A 209 45.45 -1.52 -3.76
C ARG A 209 44.20 -0.74 -4.18
N ALA A 210 44.33 0.20 -5.12
CA ALA A 210 43.18 0.94 -5.65
C ALA A 210 42.18 0.01 -6.35
N MET A 211 42.65 -1.00 -7.08
CA MET A 211 41.82 -2.00 -7.75
C MET A 211 41.05 -2.88 -6.74
N ILE A 212 41.71 -3.33 -5.68
CA ILE A 212 41.06 -4.09 -4.58
C ILE A 212 39.92 -3.27 -3.96
N ARG A 213 40.14 -1.99 -3.67
CA ARG A 213 39.10 -1.09 -3.12
C ARG A 213 37.91 -0.88 -4.06
N VAL A 214 38.11 -0.93 -5.37
CA VAL A 214 37.00 -0.85 -6.35
C VAL A 214 36.20 -2.15 -6.33
N LEU A 215 36.86 -3.31 -6.33
CA LEU A 215 36.20 -4.60 -6.25
C LEU A 215 35.42 -4.79 -4.94
N ASP A 216 35.96 -4.34 -3.81
CA ASP A 216 35.28 -4.41 -2.51
C ASP A 216 34.04 -3.51 -2.47
N ARG A 217 34.09 -2.32 -3.10
CA ARG A 217 32.92 -1.45 -3.24
C ARG A 217 31.82 -2.07 -4.11
N ILE A 218 32.20 -2.71 -5.23
CA ILE A 218 31.26 -3.42 -6.10
C ILE A 218 30.61 -4.58 -5.33
N ARG A 219 31.40 -5.38 -4.59
CA ARG A 219 30.89 -6.47 -3.75
C ARG A 219 29.98 -5.99 -2.63
N ALA A 220 30.34 -4.92 -1.92
CA ALA A 220 29.53 -4.36 -0.84
C ALA A 220 28.18 -3.83 -1.37
N ARG A 221 28.18 -3.15 -2.53
CA ARG A 221 26.96 -2.68 -3.20
C ARG A 221 26.07 -3.85 -3.63
N SER A 222 26.65 -4.88 -4.26
CA SER A 222 25.93 -6.09 -4.67
C SER A 222 25.28 -6.81 -3.49
N ARG A 223 25.95 -6.88 -2.33
CA ARG A 223 25.38 -7.48 -1.12
C ARG A 223 24.20 -6.67 -0.56
N ARG A 224 24.30 -5.33 -0.52
CA ARG A 224 23.21 -4.45 -0.06
C ARG A 224 21.98 -4.57 -0.98
N GLN A 225 22.18 -4.61 -2.29
CA GLN A 225 21.10 -4.77 -3.26
C GLN A 225 20.47 -6.18 -3.19
N GLY A 226 21.28 -7.24 -3.05
CA GLY A 226 20.79 -8.60 -2.84
C GLY A 226 19.95 -8.72 -1.55
N ALA A 227 20.36 -8.05 -0.48
CA ALA A 227 19.57 -7.99 0.76
C ALA A 227 18.23 -7.25 0.56
N SER A 228 18.21 -6.17 -0.22
CA SER A 228 16.98 -5.44 -0.55
C SER A 228 16.00 -6.27 -1.38
N LEU A 229 16.49 -7.03 -2.37
CA LEU A 229 15.66 -7.91 -3.18
C LEU A 229 15.13 -9.09 -2.34
N GLY A 230 15.99 -9.68 -1.50
CA GLY A 230 15.58 -10.73 -0.55
C GLY A 230 14.44 -10.26 0.34
N LEU A 231 14.54 -9.05 0.91
CA LEU A 231 13.48 -8.43 1.71
C LEU A 231 12.16 -8.23 0.94
N LEU A 232 12.21 -7.90 -0.36
CA LEU A 232 11.00 -7.77 -1.18
C LEU A 232 10.38 -9.13 -1.49
N LEU A 233 11.19 -10.15 -1.78
CA LEU A 233 10.74 -11.51 -2.05
C LEU A 233 10.16 -12.17 -0.79
N ASP A 234 10.86 -12.09 0.35
CA ASP A 234 10.37 -12.60 1.63
C ASP A 234 9.04 -11.95 2.02
N ARG A 235 8.89 -10.67 1.70
CA ARG A 235 7.64 -9.93 1.89
C ARG A 235 6.53 -10.43 0.98
N ALA A 236 6.79 -10.61 -0.31
CA ALA A 236 5.79 -11.13 -1.23
C ALA A 236 5.35 -12.54 -0.82
N HIS A 237 6.29 -13.38 -0.35
CA HIS A 237 5.99 -14.71 0.18
C HIS A 237 5.19 -14.67 1.47
N SER A 238 5.53 -13.80 2.43
CA SER A 238 4.75 -13.64 3.67
C SER A 238 3.32 -13.25 3.34
N ARG A 239 3.14 -12.28 2.44
CA ARG A 239 1.82 -11.84 1.98
C ARG A 239 1.03 -12.94 1.31
N ALA A 240 1.65 -13.69 0.39
CA ALA A 240 1.00 -14.82 -0.26
C ALA A 240 0.55 -15.89 0.76
N ARG A 241 1.39 -16.18 1.76
CA ARG A 241 1.06 -17.13 2.83
C ARG A 241 -0.07 -16.62 3.73
N ASP A 242 -0.05 -15.34 4.11
CA ASP A 242 -1.10 -14.75 4.95
C ASP A 242 -2.46 -14.82 4.24
N LEU A 243 -2.47 -14.62 2.91
CA LEU A 243 -3.66 -14.76 2.07
C LEU A 243 -4.12 -16.19 1.89
N GLU A 244 -3.19 -17.12 1.64
CA GLU A 244 -3.50 -18.55 1.57
C GLU A 244 -4.11 -19.05 2.89
N LEU A 245 -3.58 -18.60 4.03
CA LEU A 245 -4.13 -18.90 5.35
C LEU A 245 -5.51 -18.25 5.57
N ALA A 246 -5.72 -17.02 5.08
CA ALA A 246 -7.01 -16.34 5.16
C ALA A 246 -8.07 -17.09 4.35
N LEU A 247 -7.78 -17.40 3.09
CA LEU A 247 -8.66 -18.14 2.19
C LEU A 247 -8.93 -19.56 2.69
N GLY A 248 -7.91 -20.25 3.22
CA GLY A 248 -8.07 -21.61 3.77
C GLY A 248 -8.84 -21.69 5.08
N ARG A 249 -8.94 -20.58 5.83
CA ARG A 249 -9.72 -20.48 7.07
C ARG A 249 -11.09 -19.83 6.87
N ALA A 250 -11.28 -19.10 5.79
CA ALA A 250 -12.50 -18.39 5.47
C ALA A 250 -13.57 -19.37 4.96
N GLY A 251 -14.22 -20.07 5.89
CA GLY A 251 -15.61 -20.51 5.68
C GLY A 251 -16.61 -19.36 5.87
N SER A 252 -16.15 -18.14 6.21
CA SER A 252 -16.97 -16.96 6.47
C SER A 252 -16.27 -15.70 5.98
N ASP A 253 -16.95 -14.98 5.08
CA ASP A 253 -16.53 -13.77 4.37
C ASP A 253 -15.91 -12.70 5.29
N ARG A 254 -16.47 -12.55 6.50
CA ARG A 254 -16.02 -11.58 7.51
C ARG A 254 -14.58 -11.77 7.98
N VAL A 255 -14.08 -13.00 8.03
CA VAL A 255 -12.69 -13.29 8.45
C VAL A 255 -11.71 -12.86 7.35
N LEU A 256 -12.10 -13.04 6.09
CA LEU A 256 -11.31 -12.63 4.94
C LEU A 256 -11.21 -11.10 4.88
N THR A 257 -12.33 -10.39 4.98
CA THR A 257 -12.35 -8.92 4.96
C THR A 257 -11.51 -8.33 6.09
N SER A 258 -11.66 -8.83 7.32
CA SER A 258 -10.81 -8.42 8.45
C SER A 258 -9.32 -8.67 8.20
N THR A 259 -8.97 -9.78 7.54
CA THR A 259 -7.58 -10.09 7.22
C THR A 259 -7.03 -9.16 6.15
N ILE A 260 -7.81 -8.86 5.10
CA ILE A 260 -7.45 -7.91 4.04
C ILE A 260 -7.21 -6.52 4.64
N VAL A 261 -8.15 -6.03 5.47
CA VAL A 261 -8.00 -4.74 6.16
C VAL A 261 -6.72 -4.72 7.00
N ASN A 262 -6.44 -5.79 7.76
CA ASN A 262 -5.19 -5.88 8.53
C ASN A 262 -3.94 -5.83 7.64
N ILE A 263 -3.93 -6.50 6.49
CA ILE A 263 -2.83 -6.42 5.52
C ILE A 263 -2.65 -4.98 5.02
N ARG A 264 -3.75 -4.29 4.68
CA ARG A 264 -3.72 -2.89 4.23
C ARG A 264 -3.24 -1.94 5.31
N VAL A 265 -3.65 -2.13 6.56
CA VAL A 265 -3.15 -1.37 7.71
C VAL A 265 -1.64 -1.51 7.84
N HIS A 266 -1.10 -2.73 7.71
CA HIS A 266 0.35 -2.97 7.74
C HIS A 266 1.07 -2.34 6.55
N GLU A 267 0.46 -2.31 5.36
CA GLU A 267 1.01 -1.61 4.20
C GLU A 267 1.14 -0.11 4.42
N VAL A 268 0.08 0.53 4.94
CA VAL A 268 0.10 1.96 5.25
C VAL A 268 1.13 2.26 6.33
N ALA A 269 1.13 1.50 7.44
CA ALA A 269 2.14 1.65 8.49
C ALA A 269 3.57 1.53 7.92
N ARG A 270 3.82 0.55 7.04
CA ARG A 270 5.12 0.39 6.40
C ARG A 270 5.47 1.53 5.46
N ALA A 271 4.53 2.02 4.66
CA ALA A 271 4.73 3.19 3.80
C ALA A 271 5.12 4.42 4.62
N ILE A 272 4.46 4.63 5.75
CA ILE A 272 4.81 5.69 6.71
C ILE A 272 6.23 5.50 7.24
N GLY A 273 6.59 4.29 7.68
CA GLY A 273 7.93 3.99 8.18
C GLY A 273 9.04 4.24 7.15
N MET A 274 8.80 3.89 5.88
CA MET A 274 9.75 4.15 4.79
C MET A 274 9.97 5.65 4.56
N VAL A 275 8.90 6.46 4.57
CA VAL A 275 9.01 7.91 4.34
C VAL A 275 9.68 8.61 5.53
N LEU A 276 9.40 8.16 6.76
CA LEU A 276 10.01 8.73 7.97
C LEU A 276 11.41 8.19 8.27
N ASP A 277 11.93 7.24 7.48
CA ASP A 277 13.17 6.49 7.74
C ASP A 277 13.21 5.90 9.17
N ARG A 278 12.09 5.33 9.61
CA ARG A 278 11.91 4.78 10.96
C ARG A 278 11.09 3.49 10.91
N VAL A 279 11.31 2.61 11.87
CA VAL A 279 10.42 1.46 12.06
C VAL A 279 9.05 1.99 12.50
N ALA A 280 8.02 1.73 11.69
CA ALA A 280 6.67 2.11 12.04
C ALA A 280 6.18 1.28 13.24
N PRO A 281 5.50 1.90 14.21
CA PRO A 281 4.82 1.16 15.26
C PRO A 281 3.74 0.25 14.66
N ALA A 282 3.36 -0.79 15.40
CA ALA A 282 2.15 -1.53 15.08
C ALA A 282 0.97 -0.56 15.23
N LEU A 283 0.30 -0.25 14.11
CA LEU A 283 -0.90 0.56 14.07
C LEU A 283 -2.06 -0.39 13.78
N ASP A 284 -3.16 -0.24 14.52
CA ASP A 284 -4.45 -0.81 14.11
C ASP A 284 -5.14 0.13 13.10
N LEU A 285 -6.32 -0.29 12.64
CA LEU A 285 -7.10 0.45 11.66
C LEU A 285 -7.41 1.89 12.11
N ASP A 286 -7.99 2.03 13.29
CA ASP A 286 -8.39 3.31 13.86
C ASP A 286 -7.16 4.21 14.07
N SER A 287 -6.04 3.61 14.47
CA SER A 287 -4.75 4.27 14.64
C SER A 287 -4.21 4.83 13.34
N VAL A 288 -4.28 4.10 12.23
CA VAL A 288 -3.88 4.60 10.91
C VAL A 288 -4.76 5.76 10.49
N HIS A 289 -6.08 5.63 10.64
CA HIS A 289 -7.03 6.70 10.29
C HIS A 289 -6.81 7.97 11.11
N ALA A 290 -6.70 7.84 12.43
CA ALA A 290 -6.44 8.96 13.32
C ALA A 290 -5.07 9.59 13.04
N PHE A 291 -4.04 8.78 12.80
CA PHE A 291 -2.71 9.30 12.52
C PHE A 291 -2.66 10.14 11.23
N ILE A 292 -3.28 9.67 10.15
CA ILE A 292 -3.26 10.34 8.84
C ILE A 292 -4.23 11.53 8.75
N ASN A 293 -5.37 11.47 9.43
CA ASN A 293 -6.44 12.45 9.24
C ASN A 293 -6.77 13.31 10.45
N ASP A 294 -6.33 12.97 11.67
CA ASP A 294 -6.69 13.72 12.86
C ASP A 294 -5.68 14.84 13.17
N PHE A 295 -6.10 16.06 12.88
CA PHE A 295 -5.39 17.31 13.14
C PHE A 295 -6.10 18.16 14.20
N THR A 296 -7.00 17.59 15.00
CA THR A 296 -7.82 18.33 15.98
C THR A 296 -7.03 19.10 17.02
N THR A 297 -5.75 18.75 17.26
CA THR A 297 -4.85 19.47 18.18
C THR A 297 -3.59 20.00 17.51
N ALA A 298 -3.53 19.96 16.17
CA ALA A 298 -2.33 20.28 15.42
C ALA A 298 -2.09 21.79 15.29
N ASP A 299 -0.81 22.19 15.38
CA ASP A 299 -0.36 23.52 14.98
C ASP A 299 0.13 23.47 13.53
N LEU A 300 -0.65 24.04 12.61
CA LEU A 300 -0.38 24.09 11.18
C LEU A 300 0.12 25.48 10.74
N ARG A 301 0.34 26.44 11.65
CA ARG A 301 0.66 27.84 11.29
C ARG A 301 1.90 28.02 10.40
N ALA A 302 2.84 27.07 10.47
CA ALA A 302 4.08 27.09 9.71
C ALA A 302 4.07 26.15 8.48
N VAL A 303 2.95 25.47 8.22
CA VAL A 303 2.82 24.50 7.12
C VAL A 303 2.29 25.23 5.88
N ASP A 304 2.95 25.02 4.74
CA ASP A 304 2.42 25.43 3.45
C ASP A 304 1.31 24.46 3.03
N LEU A 305 0.10 25.00 2.88
CA LEU A 305 -1.10 24.21 2.56
C LEU A 305 -1.57 24.42 1.12
N ASP A 306 -0.88 25.27 0.34
CA ASP A 306 -1.34 25.61 -1.01
C ASP A 306 -1.43 24.37 -1.92
N GLY A 307 -2.57 24.24 -2.60
CA GLY A 307 -2.88 23.11 -3.48
C GLY A 307 -3.06 21.74 -2.79
N LEU A 308 -2.99 21.65 -1.46
CA LEU A 308 -3.11 20.37 -0.76
C LEU A 308 -4.57 19.94 -0.57
N ASP A 309 -4.86 18.68 -0.91
CA ASP A 309 -6.18 18.06 -0.71
C ASP A 309 -6.44 17.75 0.77
N LEU A 310 -7.43 18.46 1.33
CA LEU A 310 -7.84 18.33 2.73
C LEU A 310 -9.03 17.38 2.91
N ALA A 311 -9.56 16.73 1.88
CA ALA A 311 -10.74 15.86 1.99
C ALA A 311 -10.58 14.74 3.03
N GLY A 312 -11.45 14.67 4.04
CA GLY A 312 -11.39 13.72 5.14
C GLY A 312 -10.47 14.14 6.30
N VAL A 313 -9.80 15.30 6.23
CA VAL A 313 -9.06 15.87 7.36
C VAL A 313 -10.03 16.23 8.47
N ARG A 314 -9.80 15.67 9.65
CA ARG A 314 -10.51 15.98 10.90
C ARG A 314 -9.76 17.07 11.64
N TRP A 315 -10.44 18.16 11.97
CA TRP A 315 -9.86 19.33 12.63
C TRP A 315 -10.79 19.87 13.70
N SER A 316 -10.26 20.66 14.63
CA SER A 316 -11.05 21.30 15.68
C SER A 316 -11.01 22.80 15.49
N GLU A 317 -12.17 23.44 15.64
CA GLU A 317 -12.31 24.90 15.56
C GLU A 317 -11.46 25.63 16.61
N THR A 318 -11.27 25.03 17.79
CA THR A 318 -10.50 25.63 18.88
C THR A 318 -9.12 25.01 19.06
N GLY A 319 -8.95 23.76 18.64
CA GLY A 319 -7.70 23.01 18.84
C GLY A 319 -6.72 23.11 17.66
N THR A 320 -7.19 23.19 16.42
CA THR A 320 -6.33 23.27 15.23
C THR A 320 -5.94 24.71 14.96
N ARG A 321 -4.63 24.98 14.81
CA ARG A 321 -4.13 26.32 14.49
C ARG A 321 -3.76 26.41 13.02
N TRP A 322 -4.58 27.07 12.23
CA TRP A 322 -4.36 27.24 10.79
C TRP A 322 -3.37 28.37 10.47
N PRO A 323 -2.64 28.31 9.34
CA PRO A 323 -1.93 29.47 8.79
C PRO A 323 -2.87 30.66 8.62
N ALA A 324 -2.38 31.88 8.82
CA ALA A 324 -3.18 33.10 8.68
C ALA A 324 -3.75 33.30 7.27
N ALA A 325 -3.16 32.64 6.28
CA ALA A 325 -3.60 32.70 4.90
C ALA A 325 -4.80 31.77 4.59
N VAL A 326 -5.11 30.78 5.44
CA VAL A 326 -6.26 29.88 5.24
C VAL A 326 -7.55 30.58 5.67
N ASP A 327 -8.57 30.57 4.79
CA ASP A 327 -9.92 30.99 5.16
C ASP A 327 -10.63 29.89 5.95
N VAL A 328 -10.61 30.00 7.29
CA VAL A 328 -11.24 29.01 8.17
C VAL A 328 -12.76 28.95 8.00
N GLU A 329 -13.42 30.06 7.66
CA GLU A 329 -14.87 30.08 7.46
C GLU A 329 -15.25 29.38 6.15
N GLU A 330 -14.47 29.59 5.09
CA GLU A 330 -14.63 28.84 3.85
C GLU A 330 -14.36 27.34 4.06
N LEU A 331 -13.28 26.99 4.78
CA LEU A 331 -12.99 25.60 5.14
C LEU A 331 -14.13 24.95 5.94
N LYS A 332 -14.72 25.70 6.88
CA LYS A 332 -15.88 25.27 7.69
C LYS A 332 -17.10 25.01 6.83
N SER A 333 -17.40 25.87 5.84
CA SER A 333 -18.52 25.68 4.89
C SER A 333 -18.41 24.40 4.04
N ARG A 334 -17.18 23.95 3.76
CA ARG A 334 -16.88 22.69 3.05
C ARG A 334 -16.71 21.48 3.97
N SER A 335 -16.77 21.69 5.28
CA SER A 335 -16.66 20.65 6.29
C SER A 335 -18.04 20.25 6.83
N GLU A 336 -18.09 19.10 7.48
CA GLU A 336 -19.23 18.62 8.25
C GLU A 336 -18.81 18.44 9.70
N GLU A 337 -19.64 18.88 10.65
CA GLU A 337 -19.34 18.76 12.07
C GLU A 337 -19.65 17.33 12.55
N THR A 338 -18.67 16.66 13.17
CA THR A 338 -18.83 15.26 13.59
C THR A 338 -18.13 14.99 14.93
N PRO A 339 -18.88 14.72 16.02
CA PRO A 339 -20.35 14.78 16.13
C PRO A 339 -20.91 16.21 16.01
N PRO A 340 -22.21 16.40 15.75
CA PRO A 340 -22.85 17.72 15.79
C PRO A 340 -22.61 18.44 17.12
N CYS A 341 -22.38 19.75 17.08
CA CYS A 341 -22.09 20.61 18.24
C CYS A 341 -20.78 20.28 19.01
N SER A 342 -19.86 19.50 18.45
CA SER A 342 -18.59 19.15 19.08
C SER A 342 -17.47 20.18 18.85
N GLY A 343 -17.62 21.06 17.85
CA GLY A 343 -16.55 21.90 17.32
C GLY A 343 -15.46 21.11 16.58
N ILE A 344 -15.72 19.84 16.25
CA ILE A 344 -14.85 18.97 15.45
C ILE A 344 -15.47 18.82 14.06
N TRP A 345 -14.66 19.10 13.06
CA TRP A 345 -15.07 19.21 11.68
C TRP A 345 -14.28 18.21 10.83
N VAL A 346 -14.94 17.58 9.85
CA VAL A 346 -14.32 16.74 8.83
C VAL A 346 -14.54 17.41 7.48
N VAL A 347 -13.46 17.72 6.76
CA VAL A 347 -13.55 18.34 5.44
C VAL A 347 -14.18 17.34 4.45
N ARG A 348 -15.24 17.72 3.73
CA ARG A 348 -15.87 16.80 2.77
C ARG A 348 -15.09 16.70 1.47
N SER A 349 -14.61 17.83 0.96
CA SER A 349 -13.85 17.89 -0.28
C SER A 349 -13.10 19.22 -0.45
N GLY A 350 -12.07 19.21 -1.29
CA GLY A 350 -11.41 20.39 -1.82
C GLY A 350 -10.00 20.65 -1.28
N THR A 351 -9.29 21.56 -1.97
CA THR A 351 -7.96 22.02 -1.58
C THR A 351 -8.02 23.19 -0.59
N ALA A 352 -6.94 23.41 0.17
CA ALA A 352 -6.85 24.58 1.04
C ALA A 352 -6.89 25.86 0.19
N THR A 353 -7.87 26.74 0.45
CA THR A 353 -7.98 28.02 -0.23
C THR A 353 -7.15 29.05 0.51
N VAL A 354 -6.11 29.56 -0.14
CA VAL A 354 -5.23 30.61 0.41
C VAL A 354 -5.82 31.97 0.04
N ARG A 355 -6.22 32.76 1.04
CA ARG A 355 -6.71 34.14 0.86
C ARG A 355 -5.65 34.97 0.13
N GLY A 356 -6.03 35.53 -1.01
CA GLY A 356 -5.22 36.53 -1.72
C GLY A 356 -4.57 36.06 -3.01
N LEU A 357 -4.74 34.80 -3.41
CA LEU A 357 -4.50 34.40 -4.80
C LEU A 357 -5.77 34.71 -5.61
N PRO A 358 -5.73 35.64 -6.59
CA PRO A 358 -6.84 35.82 -7.49
C PRO A 358 -7.07 34.49 -8.20
N VAL A 359 -8.27 33.94 -8.06
CA VAL A 359 -8.71 32.78 -8.84
C VAL A 359 -8.68 33.23 -10.29
N ASP A 360 -7.61 32.87 -11.00
CA ASP A 360 -7.47 33.16 -12.41
C ASP A 360 -8.54 32.31 -13.12
N MET A 361 -9.72 32.92 -13.30
CA MET A 361 -10.84 32.35 -14.04
C MET A 361 -10.47 32.38 -15.52
N GLY A 362 -9.49 31.55 -15.89
CA GLY A 362 -9.10 31.29 -17.26
C GLY A 362 -10.29 30.71 -18.01
N SER A 363 -10.82 31.54 -18.91
CA SER A 363 -11.94 31.24 -19.81
C SER A 363 -11.55 30.29 -20.94
#